data_AF-A0A7C5BSQ5-F1
#
_entry.id   AF-A0A7C5BSQ5-F1
#
_cell.length_a   1.000
_cell.length_b   1.000
_cell.length_c   1.000
_cell.angle_alpha   90.00
_cell.angle_beta   90.00
_cell.angle_gamma   90.00
#
_symmetry.space_group_name_H-M   'P 1'
#
loop_
_entity.id
_entity.type
_entity.pdbx_description
1 polymer ?
#
loop_
_entity_poly.entity_id
_entity_poly.type
_entity_poly.pdbx_seq_one_letter_code
_entity_poly.pdbx_strand_id
1 'polypeptide(L)'
;MAILITLADVKRKAGIDSTNTDYDSAISSLISEMQGPLEYSIADCYLNDTTNTNLQATLRLGILEMIAGEFAEQLRREPGGSEQFGIAGLTMGPAGVTGVELIQQGATRLAPYLKAALPMMADTASVSSTSGKHLSLPFDGEVW
;
A
#
# COMPACT_ATOMS: atom_id res chain seq x y z
N MET A 1 -0.60 -3.46 15.60
CA MET A 1 -1.73 -4.39 15.31
C MET A 1 -1.93 -4.38 13.81
N ALA A 2 -2.03 -5.54 13.14
CA ALA A 2 -2.14 -5.60 11.68
C ALA A 2 -3.56 -5.23 11.24
N ILE A 3 -3.69 -4.40 10.21
CA ILE A 3 -4.98 -4.04 9.63
C ILE A 3 -5.51 -5.29 8.90
N LEU A 4 -6.60 -5.89 9.37
CA LEU A 4 -7.08 -7.13 8.75
C LEU A 4 -8.00 -6.84 7.56
N ILE A 5 -7.58 -7.29 6.37
CA ILE A 5 -8.40 -7.37 5.17
C ILE A 5 -8.82 -8.82 4.96
N THR A 6 -10.12 -9.05 4.74
CA THR A 6 -10.67 -10.39 4.53
C THR A 6 -11.09 -10.61 3.08
N LEU A 7 -11.21 -11.88 2.68
CA LEU A 7 -11.77 -12.29 1.38
C LEU A 7 -13.15 -11.65 1.15
N ALA A 8 -14.01 -11.68 2.16
CA ALA A 8 -15.36 -11.13 2.08
C ALA A 8 -15.36 -9.61 1.85
N ASP A 9 -14.39 -8.89 2.41
CA ASP A 9 -14.26 -7.45 2.18
C ASP A 9 -13.95 -7.14 0.71
N VAL A 10 -13.01 -7.89 0.12
CA VAL A 10 -12.59 -7.70 -1.28
C VAL A 10 -13.73 -8.09 -2.22
N LYS A 11 -14.37 -9.25 -2.02
CA LYS A 11 -15.53 -9.67 -2.83
C LYS A 11 -16.65 -8.63 -2.82
N ARG A 12 -17.01 -8.13 -1.63
CA ARG A 12 -18.03 -7.09 -1.47
C ARG A 12 -17.67 -5.83 -2.24
N LYS A 13 -16.39 -5.41 -2.23
CA LYS A 13 -15.94 -4.20 -2.91
C LYS A 13 -15.84 -4.39 -4.43
N ALA A 14 -15.48 -5.59 -4.87
CA ALA A 14 -15.41 -5.98 -6.28
C ALA A 14 -16.78 -6.35 -6.90
N GLY A 15 -17.86 -6.35 -6.12
CA GLY A 15 -19.20 -6.71 -6.60
C GLY A 15 -19.40 -8.22 -6.85
N ILE A 16 -18.56 -9.06 -6.25
CA ILE A 16 -18.66 -10.52 -6.33
C ILE A 16 -19.60 -11.04 -5.25
N ASP A 17 -20.48 -11.97 -5.63
CA ASP A 17 -21.35 -12.68 -4.70
C ASP A 17 -20.54 -13.38 -3.61
N SER A 18 -20.97 -13.25 -2.35
CA SER A 18 -20.22 -13.78 -1.20
C SER A 18 -20.05 -15.30 -1.22
N THR A 19 -20.93 -16.02 -1.92
CA THR A 19 -20.93 -17.48 -2.06
C THR A 19 -20.09 -17.97 -3.24
N ASN A 20 -19.70 -17.10 -4.17
CA ASN A 20 -18.81 -17.47 -5.26
C ASN A 20 -17.39 -17.73 -4.72
N THR A 21 -16.87 -18.94 -4.90
CA THR A 21 -15.54 -19.35 -4.41
C THR A 21 -14.46 -19.39 -5.49
N ASP A 22 -14.80 -19.12 -6.74
CA ASP A 22 -13.92 -19.29 -7.91
C ASP A 22 -12.66 -18.42 -7.79
N TYR A 23 -12.77 -17.27 -7.12
CA TYR A 23 -11.71 -16.29 -6.98
C TYR A 23 -11.02 -16.29 -5.60
N ASP A 24 -11.37 -17.20 -4.69
CA ASP A 24 -10.86 -17.16 -3.30
C ASP A 24 -9.34 -17.29 -3.21
N SER A 25 -8.76 -18.19 -4.00
CA SER A 25 -7.30 -18.38 -4.06
C SER A 25 -6.57 -17.16 -4.65
N ALA A 26 -7.14 -16.55 -5.69
CA ALA A 26 -6.59 -15.34 -6.30
C ALA A 26 -6.64 -14.16 -5.33
N ILE A 27 -7.79 -13.93 -4.68
CA ILE A 27 -7.97 -12.84 -3.71
C ILE A 27 -7.05 -13.04 -2.50
N SER A 28 -6.94 -14.25 -1.95
CA SER A 28 -6.04 -14.52 -0.81
C SER A 28 -4.56 -14.32 -1.15
N SER A 29 -4.15 -14.71 -2.36
CA SER A 29 -2.81 -14.46 -2.86
C SER A 29 -2.53 -12.95 -2.97
N LEU A 30 -3.48 -12.21 -3.54
CA LEU A 30 -3.37 -10.76 -3.71
C LEU A 30 -3.32 -10.01 -2.37
N ILE A 31 -4.14 -10.41 -1.39
CA ILE A 31 -4.09 -9.85 -0.03
C ILE A 31 -2.69 -10.07 0.57
N SER A 32 -2.17 -11.29 0.45
CA SER A 32 -0.86 -11.65 1.00
C SER A 32 0.28 -10.88 0.34
N GLU A 33 0.17 -10.62 -0.98
CA GLU A 33 1.18 -9.88 -1.74
C GLU A 33 1.15 -8.38 -1.45
N MET A 34 -0.03 -7.76 -1.43
CA MET A 34 -0.16 -6.30 -1.39
C MET A 34 -0.22 -5.73 0.03
N GLN A 35 -0.76 -6.46 1.00
CA GLN A 35 -1.00 -5.90 2.33
C GLN A 35 0.30 -5.49 3.04
N GLY A 36 1.33 -6.34 3.02
CA GLY A 36 2.63 -6.05 3.65
C GLY A 36 3.31 -4.79 3.10
N PRO A 37 3.48 -4.66 1.77
CA PRO A 37 4.03 -3.46 1.15
C PRO A 37 3.21 -2.18 1.42
N LEU A 38 1.88 -2.27 1.41
CA LEU A 38 1.00 -1.13 1.69
C LEU A 38 1.14 -0.68 3.15
N GLU A 39 1.13 -1.61 4.10
CA GLU A 39 1.38 -1.30 5.51
C GLU A 39 2.78 -0.69 5.69
N TYR A 40 3.81 -1.24 5.05
CA TYR A 40 5.16 -0.70 5.12
C TYR A 40 5.25 0.76 4.64
N SER A 41 4.45 1.15 3.65
CA SER A 41 4.45 2.52 3.10
C SER A 41 3.82 3.56 4.05
N ILE A 42 2.96 3.14 4.97
CA ILE A 42 2.28 3.99 5.95
C ILE A 42 3.23 4.26 7.12
N ALA A 43 3.23 5.48 7.66
CA ALA A 43 4.06 5.82 8.80
C ALA A 43 3.63 5.05 10.07
N ASP A 44 4.62 4.47 10.76
CA ASP A 44 4.39 3.58 11.90
C ASP A 44 3.60 4.25 13.04
N CYS A 45 3.68 5.58 13.18
CA CYS A 45 2.90 6.34 14.16
C CYS A 45 1.38 6.19 13.97
N TYR A 46 0.91 6.12 12.72
CA TYR A 46 -0.52 5.95 12.41
C TYR A 46 -0.96 4.48 12.53
N LEU A 47 -0.08 3.54 12.18
CA LEU A 47 -0.35 2.10 12.37
C LEU A 47 -0.43 1.72 13.85
N ASN A 48 0.36 2.38 14.70
CA ASN A 48 0.41 2.12 16.13
C ASN A 48 -0.65 2.86 16.94
N ASP A 49 -1.30 3.90 16.39
CA ASP A 49 -2.45 4.55 17.02
C ASP A 49 -3.74 3.70 16.84
N THR A 50 -3.79 2.58 17.56
CA THR A 50 -4.95 1.69 17.57
C THR A 50 -6.13 2.23 18.38
N THR A 51 -5.93 3.34 19.10
CA THR A 51 -6.99 3.97 19.91
C THR A 51 -7.92 4.83 19.05
N ASN A 52 -7.41 5.37 17.94
CA ASN A 52 -8.19 6.14 16.99
C ASN A 52 -8.92 5.24 15.99
N THR A 53 -10.13 4.82 16.33
CA THR A 53 -10.94 3.89 15.53
C THR A 53 -11.26 4.42 14.13
N ASN A 54 -11.47 5.73 13.98
CA ASN A 54 -11.74 6.37 12.70
C ASN A 54 -10.51 6.37 11.79
N LEU A 55 -9.32 6.60 12.35
CA LEU A 55 -8.06 6.48 11.62
C LEU A 55 -7.86 5.03 11.15
N GLN A 56 -8.01 4.05 12.03
CA GLN A 56 -7.86 2.63 11.67
C GLN A 56 -8.87 2.22 10.58
N ALA A 57 -10.12 2.68 10.66
CA ALA A 57 -11.11 2.44 9.62
C ALA A 57 -10.74 3.09 8.28
N THR A 58 -10.14 4.29 8.31
CA THR A 58 -9.68 5.03 7.13
C THR A 58 -8.52 4.31 6.44
N LEU A 59 -7.51 3.87 7.21
CA LEU A 59 -6.38 3.10 6.70
C LEU A 59 -6.84 1.76 6.12
N ARG A 60 -7.70 1.04 6.85
CA ARG A 60 -8.31 -0.21 6.38
C ARG A 60 -9.05 -0.03 5.06
N LEU A 61 -9.86 1.03 4.94
CA LEU A 61 -10.62 1.30 3.73
C LEU A 61 -9.72 1.65 2.54
N GLY A 62 -8.66 2.43 2.78
CA GLY A 62 -7.66 2.76 1.75
C GLY A 62 -6.94 1.52 1.22
N ILE A 63 -6.46 0.65 2.11
CA ILE A 63 -5.80 -0.61 1.74
C ILE A 63 -6.78 -1.53 0.99
N LEU A 64 -8.02 -1.67 1.49
CA LEU A 64 -9.05 -2.48 0.84
C LEU A 64 -9.33 -2.00 -0.59
N GLU A 65 -9.42 -0.69 -0.81
CA GLU A 65 -9.70 -0.13 -2.13
C GLU A 65 -8.58 -0.38 -3.13
N MET A 66 -7.32 -0.32 -2.70
CA MET A 66 -6.19 -0.65 -3.56
C MET A 66 -6.16 -2.14 -3.94
N ILE A 67 -6.37 -3.03 -2.96
CA ILE A 67 -6.39 -4.48 -3.20
C ILE A 67 -7.59 -4.87 -4.09
N ALA A 68 -8.78 -4.36 -3.78
CA ALA A 68 -9.98 -4.65 -4.56
C ALA A 68 -9.91 -4.06 -5.97
N GLY A 69 -9.30 -2.89 -6.13
CA GLY A 69 -9.09 -2.28 -7.44
C GLY A 69 -8.10 -3.06 -8.31
N GLU A 70 -6.99 -3.56 -7.75
CA GLU A 70 -6.07 -4.42 -8.51
C GLU A 70 -6.76 -5.73 -8.93
N PHE A 71 -7.51 -6.35 -8.02
CA PHE A 71 -8.28 -7.54 -8.36
C PHE A 71 -9.31 -7.27 -9.48
N ALA A 72 -10.02 -6.14 -9.45
CA ALA A 72 -10.93 -5.74 -10.52
C ALA A 72 -10.20 -5.53 -11.86
N GLU A 73 -8.99 -4.99 -11.86
CA GLU A 73 -8.16 -4.88 -13.07
C GLU A 73 -7.66 -6.25 -13.57
N GLN A 74 -7.40 -7.21 -12.68
CA GLN A 74 -7.10 -8.59 -13.07
C GLN A 74 -8.30 -9.22 -13.79
N LEU A 75 -9.50 -9.10 -13.24
CA LEU A 75 -10.73 -9.58 -13.88
C LEU A 75 -10.97 -8.92 -15.25
N ARG A 76 -10.68 -7.62 -15.37
CA ARG A 76 -10.82 -6.90 -16.65
C ARG A 76 -9.86 -7.43 -17.73
N ARG A 77 -8.72 -7.99 -17.34
CA ARG A 77 -7.73 -8.59 -18.27
C ARG A 77 -8.12 -10.01 -18.69
N GLU A 78 -9.08 -10.63 -18.03
CA GLU A 78 -9.58 -11.96 -18.41
C GLU A 78 -10.42 -11.90 -19.70
N PRO A 79 -10.45 -12.98 -20.50
CA PRO A 79 -11.31 -13.06 -21.68
C PRO A 79 -12.77 -12.75 -21.33
N GLY A 80 -13.43 -11.89 -22.11
CA GLY A 80 -14.80 -11.42 -21.80
C GLY A 80 -14.89 -10.30 -20.75
N GLY A 81 -13.80 -9.98 -20.03
CA GLY A 81 -13.78 -8.98 -18.95
C GLY A 81 -13.70 -7.52 -19.40
N SER A 82 -13.22 -7.26 -20.62
CA SER A 82 -13.12 -5.91 -21.21
C SER A 82 -13.96 -5.72 -22.47
N GLU A 83 -14.69 -6.75 -22.88
CA GLU A 83 -15.41 -6.76 -24.14
C GLU A 83 -16.69 -5.93 -24.03
N GLN A 84 -16.91 -5.03 -24.99
CA GLN A 84 -18.10 -4.20 -25.08
C GLN A 84 -18.62 -4.26 -26.52
N PHE A 85 -19.92 -4.44 -26.66
CA PHE A 85 -20.60 -4.45 -27.96
C PHE A 85 -21.66 -3.35 -27.98
N GLY A 86 -21.66 -2.58 -29.07
CA GLY A 86 -22.61 -1.48 -29.27
C GLY A 86 -23.49 -1.73 -30.50
N ILE A 87 -24.81 -1.63 -30.33
CA ILE A 87 -25.77 -1.70 -31.45
C ILE A 87 -26.75 -0.53 -31.33
N ALA A 88 -26.86 0.28 -32.40
CA ALA A 88 -27.85 1.35 -32.51
C ALA A 88 -27.91 2.32 -31.30
N GLY A 89 -26.76 2.65 -30.71
CA GLY A 89 -26.66 3.56 -29.56
C GLY A 89 -26.82 2.91 -28.19
N LEU A 90 -27.08 1.60 -28.12
CA LEU A 90 -27.03 0.81 -26.89
C LEU A 90 -25.65 0.17 -26.77
N THR A 91 -24.94 0.47 -25.69
CA THR A 91 -23.68 -0.20 -25.33
C THR A 91 -23.95 -1.25 -24.27
N MET A 92 -23.62 -2.50 -24.55
CA MET A 92 -23.69 -3.60 -23.59
C MET A 92 -22.27 -4.11 -23.33
N GLY A 93 -21.91 -4.15 -22.05
CA GLY A 93 -20.59 -4.51 -21.57
C GLY A 93 -20.49 -4.23 -20.07
N PRO A 94 -19.38 -4.63 -19.43
CA PRO A 94 -19.20 -4.43 -18.00
C PRO A 94 -19.30 -2.95 -17.63
N ALA A 95 -20.06 -2.66 -16.56
CA ALA A 95 -20.20 -1.29 -16.05
C ALA A 95 -18.85 -0.78 -15.56
N GLY A 96 -18.47 0.42 -16.04
CA GLY A 96 -17.11 0.97 -15.97
C GLY A 96 -16.63 1.45 -14.60
N VAL A 97 -16.93 0.76 -13.50
CA VAL A 97 -16.17 0.97 -12.26
C VAL A 97 -14.79 0.38 -12.52
N THR A 98 -13.89 1.23 -13.01
CA THR A 98 -12.52 0.81 -13.32
C THR A 98 -11.80 0.52 -12.01
N GLY A 99 -11.07 -0.59 -11.94
CA GLY A 99 -10.25 -0.89 -10.77
C GLY A 99 -9.23 0.22 -10.52
N VAL A 100 -8.83 0.94 -11.57
CA VAL A 100 -8.03 2.17 -11.51
C VAL A 100 -8.65 3.26 -10.63
N GLU A 101 -9.96 3.52 -10.73
CA GLU A 101 -10.63 4.52 -9.87
C GLU A 101 -10.59 4.12 -8.40
N LEU A 102 -10.80 2.83 -8.10
CA LEU A 102 -10.69 2.29 -6.74
C LEU A 102 -9.25 2.43 -6.20
N ILE A 103 -8.25 2.09 -7.02
CA ILE A 103 -6.84 2.27 -6.67
C ILE A 103 -6.54 3.74 -6.38
N GLN A 104 -7.00 4.65 -7.24
CA GLN A 104 -6.78 6.09 -7.07
C GLN A 104 -7.48 6.63 -5.81
N GLN A 105 -8.69 6.16 -5.51
CA GLN A 105 -9.42 6.53 -4.30
C GLN A 105 -8.67 6.05 -3.04
N GLY A 106 -8.22 4.80 -3.04
CA GLY A 106 -7.42 4.22 -1.96
C GLY A 106 -6.12 4.97 -1.75
N ALA A 107 -5.38 5.23 -2.83
CA ALA A 107 -4.13 5.99 -2.81
C ALA A 107 -4.33 7.43 -2.29
N THR A 108 -5.38 8.12 -2.74
CA THR A 108 -5.72 9.47 -2.27
C THR A 108 -6.04 9.48 -0.78
N ARG A 109 -6.75 8.45 -0.28
CA ARG A 109 -7.07 8.34 1.14
C ARG A 109 -5.84 8.02 1.99
N LEU A 110 -4.92 7.22 1.48
CA LEU A 110 -3.69 6.85 2.19
C LEU A 110 -2.60 7.92 2.11
N ALA A 111 -2.62 8.79 1.08
CA ALA A 111 -1.58 9.79 0.81
C ALA A 111 -1.15 10.62 2.04
N PRO A 112 -2.05 11.10 2.93
CA PRO A 112 -1.64 11.87 4.11
C PRO A 112 -0.85 11.08 5.16
N TYR A 113 -0.95 9.75 5.13
CA TYR A 113 -0.39 8.86 6.15
C TYR A 113 0.88 8.16 5.68
N LEU A 114 1.32 8.38 4.44
CA LEU A 114 2.51 7.77 3.88
C LEU A 114 3.77 8.33 4.52
N LYS A 115 4.78 7.47 4.70
CA LYS A 115 6.13 7.87 5.16
C LYS A 115 6.71 9.01 4.32
N ALA A 116 6.44 9.01 3.01
CA ALA A 116 6.88 10.04 2.08
C ALA A 116 6.23 11.41 2.28
N ALA A 117 5.06 11.48 2.93
CA ALA A 117 4.34 12.72 3.18
C ALA A 117 4.81 13.42 4.47
N LEU A 118 5.52 12.70 5.33
CA LEU A 118 6.11 13.31 6.52
C LEU A 118 7.25 14.23 6.09
N PRO A 119 7.34 15.47 6.62
CA PRO A 119 8.51 16.30 6.41
C PRO A 119 9.72 15.49 6.84
N MET A 120 10.71 15.36 5.95
CA MET A 120 11.97 14.66 6.26
C MET A 120 12.52 15.26 7.55
N MET A 121 12.28 14.58 8.68
CA MET A 121 13.04 14.81 9.89
C MET A 121 14.46 14.48 9.47
N ALA A 122 15.32 15.49 9.46
CA ALA A 122 16.70 15.37 9.06
C ALA A 122 17.36 14.28 9.89
N ASP A 123 17.51 13.09 9.31
CA ASP A 123 18.52 12.11 9.71
C ASP A 123 19.91 12.64 9.33
N THR A 124 20.23 13.87 9.76
CA THR A 124 21.61 14.28 10.01
C THR A 124 21.96 13.83 11.42
N ALA A 125 21.93 12.51 11.66
CA ALA A 125 22.74 11.94 12.71
C ALA A 125 24.18 12.05 12.23
N SER A 126 24.88 13.11 12.64
CA SER A 126 26.33 13.22 12.47
C SER A 126 26.98 12.11 13.30
N VAL A 127 27.17 10.93 12.71
CA VAL A 127 27.99 9.88 13.32
C VAL A 127 29.45 10.27 13.08
N SER A 128 29.94 11.21 13.87
CA SER A 128 31.38 11.47 14.03
C SER A 128 31.80 10.93 15.39
N SER A 129 31.97 9.62 15.49
CA SER A 129 32.56 8.96 16.65
C SER A 129 34.10 8.98 16.56
N THR A 130 34.71 10.16 16.62
CA THR A 130 36.13 10.25 16.99
C THR A 130 36.22 10.47 18.49
N SER A 131 36.00 9.39 19.24
CA SER A 131 36.34 9.33 20.66
C SER A 131 37.86 9.46 20.78
N GLY A 132 38.30 10.38 21.63
CA GLY A 132 39.70 10.81 21.73
C GLY A 132 40.69 9.66 21.91
N LYS A 133 41.62 9.55 20.96
CA LYS A 133 42.97 9.06 21.22
C LYS A 133 43.93 10.18 20.88
N HIS A 134 44.48 10.78 21.93
CA HIS A 134 45.63 11.67 21.87
C HIS A 134 46.76 10.94 21.15
N LEU A 135 47.02 11.28 19.89
CA LEU A 135 48.23 10.85 19.18
C LEU A 135 49.40 11.63 19.77
N SER A 136 50.11 11.03 20.73
CA SER A 136 51.46 11.48 21.09
C SER A 136 52.41 11.05 19.97
N LEU A 137 52.83 12.00 19.14
CA LEU A 137 53.92 11.79 18.19
C LEU A 137 55.25 11.91 18.95
N PRO A 138 56.10 10.87 18.99
CA PRO A 138 57.47 11.04 19.44
C PRO A 138 58.23 11.82 18.36
N PHE A 139 58.67 13.02 18.72
CA PHE A 139 59.66 13.76 17.96
C PHE A 139 61.01 13.09 18.24
N ASP A 140 61.41 12.15 17.39
CA ASP A 140 62.78 11.66 17.38
C ASP A 140 63.58 12.53 16.42
N GLY A 141 64.38 13.42 17.00
CA GLY A 141 65.30 14.24 16.24
C GLY A 141 66.52 13.41 15.89
N GLU A 142 66.71 13.12 14.60
CA GLU A 142 68.03 12.77 14.09
C GLU A 142 68.44 13.74 12.98
N VAL A 143 69.57 14.37 13.30
CA VAL A 143 70.42 15.27 12.54
C VAL A 143 71.03 14.52 11.36
N TRP A 144 70.89 15.06 10.15
CA TRP A 144 71.94 15.06 9.12
C TRP A 144 71.83 16.34 8.29
#